data_AF-A0A1F0VPT3-F1
#
_entry.id   AF-A0A1F0VPT3-F1
#
_cell.length_a   1.000
_cell.length_b   1.000
_cell.length_c   1.000
_cell.angle_alpha   90.00
_cell.angle_beta   90.00
_cell.angle_gamma   90.00
#
_symmetry.space_group_name_H-M   'P 1'
#
loop_
_entity.id
_entity.type
_entity.pdbx_description
1 polymer ?
#
loop_
_entity_poly.entity_id
_entity_poly.type
_entity_poly.pdbx_seq_one_letter_code
_entity_poly.pdbx_strand_id
1 'polypeptide(L)'
;MTAPTSPTKGPWPLLIAAGVSAVIALILLVIAPLIASPTQTVFFVLAIGGWLLAGIVSFILLGLYTLKNTQRQAETFYVEDTTQTLLYRIIMGGSFVLVIIAAVEIAFYVGKAVGA
;
A
#
# COMPACT_ATOMS: atom_id res chain seq x y z
N MET A 1 19.64 25.18 -26.82
CA MET A 1 18.89 24.24 -25.95
C MET A 1 18.90 24.83 -24.56
N THR A 2 17.74 25.23 -24.02
CA THR A 2 17.62 25.67 -22.63
C THR A 2 17.67 24.43 -21.74
N ALA A 3 18.76 24.25 -20.99
CA ALA A 3 18.84 23.21 -19.98
C ALA A 3 17.70 23.44 -18.96
N PRO A 4 16.97 22.39 -18.52
CA PRO A 4 15.96 22.54 -17.48
C PRO A 4 16.62 23.11 -16.22
N THR A 5 16.18 24.30 -15.80
CA THR A 5 16.82 25.08 -14.73
C THR A 5 16.41 24.66 -13.32
N SER A 6 15.43 23.74 -13.19
CA SER A 6 14.96 23.23 -11.91
C SER A 6 15.05 21.71 -11.86
N PRO A 7 15.71 21.13 -10.84
CA PRO A 7 15.81 19.70 -10.69
C PRO A 7 14.43 19.06 -10.47
N THR A 8 14.21 17.87 -11.05
CA THR A 8 13.00 17.09 -10.81
C THR A 8 13.25 16.01 -9.74
N LYS A 9 12.18 15.63 -9.03
CA LYS A 9 12.17 14.59 -7.97
C LYS A 9 11.22 13.45 -8.32
N GLY A 10 11.11 12.43 -7.48
CA GLY A 10 10.13 11.35 -7.63
C GLY A 10 8.67 11.84 -7.60
N PRO A 11 7.72 11.09 -8.19
CA PRO A 11 6.32 11.50 -8.30
C PRO A 11 5.55 11.36 -6.98
N TRP A 12 5.64 12.39 -6.12
CA TRP A 12 4.97 12.47 -4.82
C TRP A 12 3.50 12.01 -4.78
N PRO A 13 2.62 12.39 -5.74
CA PRO A 13 1.21 12.00 -5.66
C PRO A 13 0.99 10.48 -5.64
N LEU A 14 1.81 9.72 -6.39
CA LEU A 14 1.73 8.26 -6.42
C LEU A 14 2.17 7.65 -5.08
N LEU A 15 3.23 8.19 -4.50
CA LEU A 15 3.75 7.74 -3.21
C LEU A 15 2.78 8.05 -2.06
N ILE A 16 2.17 9.24 -2.06
CA ILE A 16 1.16 9.64 -1.07
C ILE A 16 -0.09 8.76 -1.22
N ALA A 17 -0.57 8.55 -2.44
CA ALA A 17 -1.74 7.69 -2.67
C ALA A 17 -1.49 6.25 -2.19
N ALA A 18 -0.29 5.70 -2.43
CA ALA A 18 0.09 4.38 -1.90
C ALA A 18 0.09 4.37 -0.37
N GLY A 19 0.65 5.41 0.26
CA GLY A 19 0.65 5.55 1.72
C GLY A 19 -0.74 5.66 2.32
N VAL A 20 -1.63 6.46 1.72
CA VAL A 20 -3.03 6.59 2.14
C VAL A 20 -3.76 5.25 2.01
N SER A 21 -3.55 4.54 0.90
CA SER A 21 -4.12 3.21 0.70
C SER A 21 -3.68 2.23 1.79
N ALA A 22 -2.39 2.20 2.13
CA ALA A 22 -1.85 1.38 3.21
C ALA A 22 -2.41 1.76 4.59
N VAL A 23 -2.58 3.06 4.88
CA VAL A 23 -3.17 3.54 6.14
C VAL A 23 -4.63 3.11 6.26
N ILE A 24 -5.42 3.24 5.19
CA ILE A 24 -6.82 2.78 5.20
C ILE A 24 -6.86 1.26 5.41
N ALA A 25 -6.00 0.51 4.72
CA ALA A 25 -5.90 -0.94 4.92
C ALA A 25 -5.61 -1.30 6.38
N LEU A 26 -4.63 -0.64 7.00
CA LEU A 26 -4.31 -0.82 8.42
C LEU A 26 -5.54 -0.58 9.31
N ILE A 27 -6.28 0.51 9.07
CA ILE A 27 -7.49 0.83 9.83
C ILE A 27 -8.54 -0.28 9.69
N LEU A 28 -8.78 -0.78 8.47
CA LEU A 28 -9.77 -1.85 8.24
C LEU A 28 -9.39 -3.13 8.99
N LEU A 29 -8.11 -3.53 8.93
CA LEU A 29 -7.62 -4.75 9.59
C LEU A 29 -7.61 -4.60 11.11
N VAL A 30 -7.30 -3.42 11.65
CA VAL A 30 -7.39 -3.19 13.09
C VAL A 30 -8.84 -3.19 13.57
N ILE A 31 -9.77 -2.59 12.81
CA ILE A 31 -11.18 -2.48 13.21
C ILE A 31 -11.90 -3.84 13.11
N ALA A 32 -11.57 -4.67 12.12
CA ALA A 32 -12.25 -5.95 11.89
C ALA A 32 -12.43 -6.82 13.16
N PRO A 33 -11.37 -7.17 13.91
CA PRO A 33 -11.49 -7.96 15.14
C PRO A 33 -12.09 -7.20 16.33
N LEU A 34 -12.14 -5.87 16.29
CA LEU A 34 -12.71 -5.05 17.36
C LEU A 34 -14.24 -4.97 17.29
N ILE A 35 -14.82 -5.12 16.10
CA ILE A 35 -16.26 -4.93 15.88
C ILE A 35 -17.00 -6.18 15.39
N ALA A 36 -16.28 -7.23 14.96
CA ALA A 36 -16.89 -8.43 14.40
C ALA A 36 -16.11 -9.70 14.78
N SER A 37 -16.85 -10.80 14.99
CA SER A 37 -16.24 -12.12 15.18
C SER A 37 -15.85 -12.73 13.83
N PRO A 38 -14.85 -13.65 13.79
CA PRO A 38 -14.44 -14.35 12.56
C PRO A 38 -15.46 -15.39 12.04
N THR A 39 -16.75 -15.22 12.35
CA THR A 39 -17.87 -15.95 11.78
C THR A 39 -18.86 -15.03 11.07
N GLN A 40 -18.68 -13.72 11.21
CA GLN A 40 -19.55 -12.70 10.64
C GLN A 40 -19.00 -12.20 9.31
N THR A 41 -19.89 -11.99 8.34
CA THR A 41 -19.51 -11.49 7.00
C THR A 41 -18.81 -10.14 7.06
N VAL A 42 -19.15 -9.27 8.02
CA VAL A 42 -18.49 -7.96 8.19
C VAL A 42 -16.99 -8.12 8.45
N PHE A 43 -16.58 -9.08 9.28
CA PHE A 43 -15.18 -9.38 9.54
C PHE A 43 -14.44 -9.73 8.23
N PHE A 44 -15.04 -10.62 7.44
CA PHE A 44 -14.47 -11.05 6.15
C PHE A 44 -14.37 -9.90 5.14
N VAL A 45 -15.40 -9.06 5.03
CA VAL A 45 -15.42 -7.92 4.09
C VAL A 45 -14.33 -6.91 4.44
N LEU A 46 -14.13 -6.62 5.73
CA LEU A 46 -13.07 -5.73 6.18
C LEU A 46 -11.68 -6.31 5.90
N ALA A 47 -11.48 -7.60 6.17
CA ALA A 47 -10.22 -8.30 5.88
C ALA A 47 -9.89 -8.31 4.37
N ILE A 48 -10.88 -8.60 3.51
CA ILE A 48 -10.72 -8.54 2.05
C ILE A 48 -10.45 -7.10 1.59
N GLY A 49 -11.16 -6.11 2.13
CA GLY A 49 -10.92 -4.69 1.83
C GLY A 49 -9.51 -4.26 2.20
N GLY A 50 -9.03 -4.64 3.39
CA GLY A 50 -7.67 -4.42 3.83
C GLY A 50 -6.64 -5.09 2.91
N TRP A 51 -6.89 -6.35 2.53
CA TRP A 51 -6.05 -7.10 1.59
C TRP A 51 -5.96 -6.42 0.21
N LEU A 52 -7.08 -5.97 -0.36
CA LEU A 52 -7.12 -5.30 -1.66
C LEU A 52 -6.34 -3.98 -1.62
N LEU A 53 -6.54 -3.17 -0.58
CA LEU A 53 -5.87 -1.87 -0.45
C LEU A 53 -4.36 -2.02 -0.19
N ALA A 54 -3.96 -2.90 0.73
CA ALA A 54 -2.55 -3.14 1.03
C ALA A 54 -1.82 -3.89 -0.10
N GLY A 55 -2.46 -4.92 -0.67
CA GLY A 55 -1.82 -5.85 -1.61
C GLY A 55 -1.91 -5.44 -3.07
N ILE A 56 -3.05 -4.94 -3.52
CA ILE A 56 -3.24 -4.59 -4.93
C ILE A 56 -3.00 -3.09 -5.13
N VAL A 57 -3.79 -2.24 -4.47
CA VAL A 57 -3.78 -0.79 -4.72
C VAL A 57 -2.44 -0.18 -4.36
N SER A 58 -1.92 -0.44 -3.15
CA SER A 58 -0.64 0.10 -2.71
C SER A 58 0.51 -0.33 -3.63
N PHE A 59 0.62 -1.61 -3.97
CA PHE A 59 1.72 -2.10 -4.82
C PHE A 59 1.62 -1.66 -6.28
N ILE A 60 0.42 -1.52 -6.84
CA ILE A 60 0.25 -0.90 -8.17
C ILE A 60 0.75 0.54 -8.14
N LEU A 61 0.36 1.33 -7.13
CA LEU A 61 0.78 2.72 -7.01
C LEU A 61 2.31 2.85 -6.80
N LEU A 62 2.91 1.97 -6.00
CA LEU A 62 4.36 1.89 -5.85
C LEU A 62 5.07 1.47 -7.14
N GLY A 63 4.50 0.53 -7.91
CA GLY A 63 5.02 0.13 -9.21
C GLY A 63 5.00 1.30 -10.21
N LEU A 64 3.88 2.02 -10.29
CA LEU A 64 3.75 3.22 -11.12
C LEU A 64 4.70 4.33 -10.66
N TYR A 65 4.87 4.51 -9.35
CA TYR A 65 5.86 5.42 -8.79
C TYR A 65 7.26 5.06 -9.29
N THR A 66 7.65 3.80 -9.19
CA THR A 66 8.97 3.31 -9.62
C THR A 66 9.19 3.55 -11.11
N LEU A 67 8.23 3.18 -11.97
CA LEU A 67 8.32 3.41 -13.42
C LEU A 67 8.56 4.88 -13.75
N LYS A 68 7.73 5.78 -13.21
CA LYS A 68 7.82 7.21 -13.47
C LYS A 68 9.04 7.85 -12.82
N ASN A 69 9.51 7.33 -11.69
CA ASN A 69 10.73 7.78 -11.04
C ASN A 69 11.96 7.42 -11.89
N THR A 70 12.05 6.19 -12.37
CA THR A 70 13.11 5.74 -13.28
C THR A 70 13.11 6.54 -14.57
N GLN A 71 11.94 6.83 -15.14
CA GLN A 71 11.84 7.70 -16.31
C GLN A 71 12.45 9.10 -16.04
N ARG A 72 12.11 9.73 -14.91
CA ARG A 72 12.65 11.05 -14.54
C ARG A 72 14.16 11.03 -14.35
N GLN A 73 14.69 9.95 -13.77
CA GLN A 73 16.14 9.75 -13.62
C GLN A 73 16.86 9.67 -14.97
N ALA A 74 16.21 9.09 -15.98
CA ALA A 74 16.80 8.93 -17.31
C ALA A 74 16.67 10.19 -18.20
N GLU A 75 15.57 10.94 -18.07
CA GLU A 75 15.20 11.98 -19.04
C GLU A 75 15.45 13.41 -18.56
N THR A 76 15.73 13.64 -17.27
CA THR A 76 15.78 14.98 -16.68
C THR A 76 16.98 15.18 -15.78
N PHE A 77 17.27 16.45 -15.44
CA PHE A 77 18.15 16.77 -14.34
C PHE A 77 17.46 16.38 -13.02
N TYR A 78 17.74 15.16 -12.56
CA TYR A 78 17.08 14.53 -11.43
C TYR A 78 17.90 14.70 -10.14
N VAL A 79 17.22 14.97 -9.03
CA VAL A 79 17.82 14.97 -7.68
C VAL A 79 17.04 13.99 -6.81
N GLU A 80 17.74 13.03 -6.22
CA GLU A 80 17.14 12.07 -5.30
C GLU A 80 16.69 12.75 -4.01
N ASP A 81 15.50 12.39 -3.54
CA ASP A 81 14.96 12.82 -2.25
C ASP A 81 14.97 11.64 -1.29
N THR A 82 15.85 11.70 -0.29
CA THR A 82 16.00 10.63 0.71
C THR A 82 14.71 10.37 1.50
N THR A 83 13.86 11.38 1.66
CA THR A 83 12.54 11.25 2.29
C THR A 83 11.62 10.37 1.44
N GLN A 84 11.62 10.57 0.12
CA GLN A 84 10.83 9.74 -0.79
C GLN A 84 11.32 8.30 -0.79
N THR A 85 12.64 8.09 -0.80
CA THR A 85 13.24 6.76 -0.75
C THR A 85 12.90 6.03 0.55
N LEU A 86 12.96 6.73 1.69
CA LEU A 86 12.57 6.16 2.99
C LEU A 86 11.07 5.82 3.02
N LEU A 87 10.21 6.76 2.61
CA LEU A 87 8.77 6.57 2.62
C LEU A 87 8.33 5.42 1.69
N TYR A 88 8.94 5.29 0.52
CA TYR A 88 8.73 4.17 -0.40
C TYR A 88 9.01 2.82 0.28
N ARG A 89 10.13 2.71 1.01
CA ARG A 89 10.49 1.48 1.73
C ARG A 89 9.53 1.18 2.88
N ILE A 90 9.12 2.20 3.63
CA ILE A 90 8.15 2.06 4.71
C ILE A 90 6.81 1.59 4.17
N ILE A 91 6.30 2.20 3.11
CA ILE A 91 5.03 1.80 2.50
C ILE A 91 5.13 0.39 1.93
N MET A 92 6.21 0.06 1.21
CA MET A 92 6.41 -1.30 0.67
C MET A 92 6.42 -2.35 1.79
N GLY A 93 7.26 -2.17 2.81
CA GLY A 93 7.37 -3.11 3.92
C GLY A 93 6.09 -3.19 4.75
N GLY A 94 5.49 -2.04 5.04
CA GLY A 94 4.23 -1.95 5.77
C GLY A 94 3.08 -2.62 5.04
N SER A 95 2.87 -2.31 3.75
CA SER A 95 1.84 -2.95 2.93
C SER A 95 2.04 -4.46 2.83
N PHE A 96 3.29 -4.94 2.73
CA PHE A 96 3.57 -6.38 2.75
C PHE A 96 3.11 -7.04 4.06
N VAL A 97 3.43 -6.44 5.21
CA VAL A 97 2.99 -6.93 6.52
C VAL A 97 1.46 -6.91 6.63
N LEU A 98 0.80 -5.85 6.14
CA LEU A 98 -0.66 -5.74 6.13
C LEU A 98 -1.32 -6.83 5.27
N VAL A 99 -0.73 -7.21 4.14
CA VAL A 99 -1.22 -8.33 3.32
C VAL A 99 -1.20 -9.64 4.11
N ILE A 100 -0.14 -9.89 4.89
CA ILE A 100 -0.04 -11.08 5.73
C ILE A 100 -1.10 -11.05 6.83
N ILE A 101 -1.28 -9.92 7.52
CA ILE A 101 -2.33 -9.75 8.54
C ILE A 101 -3.71 -10.02 7.94
N ALA A 102 -4.01 -9.43 6.79
CA ALA A 102 -5.27 -9.66 6.10
C ALA A 102 -5.49 -11.12 5.72
N ALA A 103 -4.44 -11.81 5.25
CA ALA A 103 -4.50 -13.24 4.95
C ALA A 103 -4.79 -14.09 6.20
N VAL A 104 -4.21 -13.74 7.35
CA VAL A 104 -4.49 -14.40 8.63
C VAL A 104 -5.96 -14.21 9.05
N GLU A 105 -6.49 -13.00 8.93
CA GLU A 105 -7.90 -12.73 9.22
C GLU A 105 -8.82 -13.51 8.28
N ILE A 106 -8.56 -13.47 6.97
CA ILE A 106 -9.30 -14.27 5.99
C ILE A 106 -9.26 -15.77 6.36
N ALA A 107 -8.09 -16.29 6.74
CA ALA A 107 -7.95 -17.68 7.17
C ALA A 107 -8.77 -17.99 8.44
N PHE A 108 -8.82 -17.07 9.41
CA PHE A 108 -9.69 -17.23 10.59
C PHE A 108 -11.16 -17.28 10.22
N TYR A 109 -11.61 -16.43 9.30
CA TYR A 109 -12.99 -16.49 8.81
C TYR A 109 -13.29 -17.82 8.14
N VAL A 110 -12.47 -18.22 7.16
CA VAL A 110 -12.68 -19.48 6.42
C VAL A 110 -12.64 -20.68 7.38
N GLY A 111 -11.66 -20.72 8.29
CA GLY A 111 -11.52 -21.81 9.24
C GLY A 111 -12.67 -21.94 10.24
N LYS A 112 -13.30 -20.84 10.64
CA LYS A 112 -14.36 -20.85 11.66
C LYS A 112 -15.78 -20.79 11.08
N ALA A 113 -15.97 -20.18 9.93
CA ALA A 113 -17.29 -19.96 9.33
C ALA A 113 -17.63 -20.99 8.24
N VAL A 114 -16.62 -21.51 7.52
CA VAL A 114 -16.83 -22.47 6.42
C VAL A 114 -16.50 -23.90 6.84
N GLY A 115 -15.58 -24.07 7.79
CA GLY A 115 -15.17 -25.38 8.32
C GLY A 115 -16.05 -25.97 9.41
N ALA A 116 -17.09 -25.24 9.86
CA ALA A 116 -18.05 -25.66 10.87
C ALA A 116 -19.37 -26.11 10.21
#